data_AF-B7IRZ9-F1
#
_entry.id   AF-B7IRZ9-F1
#
_cell.length_a   1.000
_cell.length_b   1.000
_cell.length_c   1.000
_cell.angle_alpha   90.00
_cell.angle_beta   90.00
_cell.angle_gamma   90.00
#
_symmetry.space_group_name_H-M   'P 1'
#
loop_
_entity.id
_entity.type
_entity.pdbx_description
1 polymer ?
#
loop_
_entity_poly.entity_id
_entity_poly.type
_entity_poly.pdbx_seq_one_letter_code
_entity_poly.pdbx_strand_id
1 'polypeptide(L)'
;MDLGLEGFCSFMNYKFSVVIDEEQVGEETMLLYKEDLDENLLSEVLLAITPDLVLVHTYVYDTEENEWMVCMVSDANANANYPLFLICLKDGEKVYEKLLKK
;
A
#
# COMPACT_ATOMS: atom_id res chain seq x y z
N MET A 1 -3.45 7.87 -10.46
CA MET A 1 -4.60 7.36 -9.69
C MET A 1 -4.12 7.39 -8.27
N ASP A 2 -4.50 8.43 -7.54
CA ASP A 2 -4.35 8.46 -6.09
C ASP A 2 -5.36 7.46 -5.53
N LEU A 3 -4.99 6.60 -4.57
CA LEU A 3 -5.99 5.66 -4.02
C LEU A 3 -7.06 6.45 -3.27
N GLY A 4 -6.64 7.43 -2.46
CA GLY A 4 -7.53 8.18 -1.59
C GLY A 4 -8.28 7.28 -0.60
N LEU A 5 -8.87 7.86 0.44
CA LEU A 5 -9.65 7.11 1.41
C LEU A 5 -10.85 6.37 0.76
N GLU A 6 -11.56 7.04 -0.15
CA GLU A 6 -12.70 6.45 -0.87
C GLU A 6 -12.28 5.26 -1.74
N GLY A 7 -11.12 5.35 -2.41
CA GLY A 7 -10.61 4.26 -3.23
C GLY A 7 -10.06 3.12 -2.40
N PHE A 8 -9.48 3.38 -1.23
CA PHE A 8 -9.14 2.35 -0.24
C PHE A 8 -10.38 1.58 0.19
N CYS A 9 -11.43 2.27 0.63
CA CYS A 9 -12.67 1.65 1.08
C CYS A 9 -13.34 0.82 -0.03
N SER A 10 -13.41 1.39 -1.24
CA SER A 10 -13.95 0.70 -2.42
C SER A 10 -13.13 -0.53 -2.80
N PHE A 11 -11.81 -0.44 -2.74
CA PHE A 11 -10.90 -1.55 -3.02
C PHE A 11 -11.09 -2.68 -2.02
N MET A 12 -11.12 -2.37 -0.72
CA MET A 12 -11.28 -3.36 0.35
C MET A 12 -12.60 -4.11 0.23
N ASN A 13 -13.70 -3.39 -0.03
CA ASN A 13 -15.00 -4.02 -0.23
C ASN A 13 -15.02 -4.89 -1.50
N TYR A 14 -14.57 -4.36 -2.64
CA TYR A 14 -14.59 -5.12 -3.89
C TYR A 14 -13.68 -6.35 -3.86
N LYS A 15 -12.50 -6.23 -3.26
CA LYS A 15 -11.46 -7.25 -3.31
C LYS A 15 -11.60 -8.31 -2.22
N PHE A 16 -12.00 -7.90 -1.02
CA PHE A 16 -12.01 -8.75 0.16
C PHE A 16 -13.38 -8.82 0.85
N SER A 17 -14.39 -8.10 0.33
CA SER A 17 -15.72 -8.00 0.97
C SER A 17 -15.65 -7.45 2.39
N VAL A 18 -14.64 -6.61 2.67
CA VAL A 18 -14.46 -5.90 3.94
C VAL A 18 -15.11 -4.53 3.80
N VAL A 19 -16.08 -4.25 4.66
CA VAL A 19 -16.70 -2.92 4.77
C VAL A 19 -15.87 -2.10 5.75
N ILE A 20 -15.26 -1.04 5.25
CA ILE A 20 -14.41 -0.14 6.03
C ILE A 20 -15.26 0.97 6.63
N ASP A 21 -15.06 1.24 7.92
CA ASP A 21 -15.52 2.48 8.56
C ASP A 21 -14.44 3.54 8.40
N GLU A 22 -14.71 4.54 7.55
CA GLU A 22 -13.77 5.62 7.23
C GLU A 22 -13.27 6.37 8.46
N GLU A 23 -14.08 6.51 9.52
CA GLU A 23 -13.69 7.23 10.75
C GLU A 23 -12.63 6.48 11.56
N GLN A 24 -12.42 5.18 11.29
CA GLN A 24 -11.45 4.32 11.96
C GLN A 24 -10.19 4.09 11.13
N VAL A 25 -10.08 4.68 9.93
CA VAL A 25 -8.92 4.49 9.06
C VAL A 25 -7.77 5.39 9.51
N GLY A 26 -6.63 4.78 9.79
CA GLY A 26 -5.35 5.47 9.91
C GLY A 26 -4.72 5.70 8.54
N GLU A 27 -4.25 6.92 8.27
CA GLU A 27 -3.56 7.28 7.03
C GLU A 27 -2.17 7.83 7.36
N GLU A 28 -1.14 7.30 6.70
CA GLU A 28 0.23 7.77 6.86
C GLU A 28 0.96 7.80 5.52
N THR A 29 1.87 8.76 5.38
CA THR A 29 2.78 8.84 4.23
C THR A 29 4.20 9.02 4.71
N MET A 30 5.10 8.15 4.26
CA MET A 30 6.51 8.21 4.58
C MET A 30 7.36 8.24 3.32
N LEU A 31 8.48 8.96 3.39
CA LEU A 31 9.55 8.90 2.40
C LEU A 31 10.61 7.92 2.91
N LEU A 32 10.84 6.84 2.19
CA LEU A 32 11.75 5.76 2.60
C LEU A 32 12.78 5.48 1.51
N TYR A 33 14.00 5.13 1.92
CA TYR A 33 14.94 4.53 1.00
C TYR A 33 14.55 3.07 0.73
N LYS A 34 14.92 2.55 -0.44
CA LYS A 34 14.66 1.16 -0.83
C LYS A 34 15.20 0.15 0.19
N GLU A 35 16.35 0.45 0.78
CA GLU A 35 16.99 -0.40 1.79
C GLU A 35 16.22 -0.47 3.12
N ASP A 36 15.33 0.49 3.38
CA ASP A 36 14.47 0.51 4.58
C ASP A 36 13.17 -0.30 4.38
N LEU A 37 12.89 -0.77 3.16
CA LEU A 37 11.71 -1.58 2.88
C LEU A 37 11.93 -3.03 3.31
N ASP A 38 10.91 -3.66 3.90
CA ASP A 38 10.97 -5.07 4.25
C ASP A 38 10.96 -5.95 2.98
N GLU A 39 12.13 -6.48 2.64
CA GLU A 39 12.31 -7.36 1.48
C GLU A 39 11.45 -8.63 1.56
N ASN A 40 11.05 -9.09 2.76
CA ASN A 40 10.19 -10.26 2.91
C ASN A 40 8.75 -9.98 2.45
N LEU A 41 8.33 -8.71 2.48
CA LEU A 41 7.01 -8.29 2.02
C LEU A 41 6.98 -8.02 0.51
N LEU A 42 8.13 -7.83 -0.13
CA LEU A 42 8.20 -7.50 -1.56
C LEU A 42 8.59 -8.73 -2.39
N SER A 43 7.90 -8.98 -3.50
CA SER A 43 8.37 -9.99 -4.45
C SER A 43 9.61 -9.48 -5.19
N GLU A 44 10.43 -10.40 -5.74
CA GLU A 44 11.63 -10.05 -6.52
C GLU A 44 11.31 -9.06 -7.66
N VAL A 45 10.12 -9.19 -8.26
CA VAL A 45 9.66 -8.30 -9.32
C VAL A 45 9.40 -6.89 -8.79
N LEU A 46 8.78 -6.74 -7.61
CA LEU A 46 8.58 -5.44 -6.98
C LEU A 46 9.93 -4.81 -6.63
N LEU A 47 10.81 -5.56 -5.96
CA LEU A 47 12.16 -5.11 -5.60
C LEU A 47 12.95 -4.63 -6.82
N ALA A 48 12.85 -5.33 -7.95
CA ALA A 48 13.57 -4.95 -9.18
C ALA A 48 13.11 -3.60 -9.77
N ILE A 49 11.84 -3.22 -9.58
CA ILE A 49 11.29 -1.97 -10.12
C ILE A 49 11.31 -0.81 -9.12
N THR A 50 11.46 -1.10 -7.83
CA THR A 50 11.51 -0.07 -6.77
C THR A 50 12.77 0.80 -6.95
N PRO A 51 12.63 2.12 -7.11
CA PRO A 51 13.76 3.05 -7.14
C PRO A 51 14.37 3.22 -5.74
N ASP A 52 15.55 3.84 -5.65
CA ASP A 52 16.28 3.97 -4.39
C ASP A 52 15.54 4.81 -3.33
N LEU A 53 14.65 5.70 -3.76
CA LEU A 53 13.83 6.55 -2.88
C LEU A 53 12.37 6.45 -3.30
N VAL A 54 11.49 6.10 -2.36
CA VAL A 54 10.06 5.92 -2.61
C VAL A 54 9.21 6.64 -1.59
N LEU A 55 8.01 7.02 -2.03
CA LEU A 55 6.95 7.47 -1.16
C LEU A 55 6.05 6.27 -0.88
N VAL A 56 5.92 5.91 0.40
CA VAL A 56 5.04 4.85 0.86
C VAL A 56 3.84 5.49 1.53
N HIS A 57 2.67 5.24 0.96
CA HIS A 57 1.40 5.69 1.49
C HIS A 57 0.64 4.49 2.06
N THR A 58 0.22 4.56 3.31
CA THR A 58 -0.41 3.45 4.02
C THR A 58 -1.77 3.84 4.54
N TYR A 59 -2.74 2.95 4.31
CA TYR A 59 -4.03 2.95 4.99
C TYR A 59 -4.08 1.75 5.92
N VAL A 60 -4.42 1.99 7.18
CA VAL A 60 -4.55 0.96 8.22
C VAL A 60 -5.99 0.96 8.72
N TYR A 61 -6.58 -0.23 8.83
CA TYR A 61 -7.90 -0.43 9.39
C TYR A 61 -7.87 -1.58 10.39
N ASP A 62 -7.97 -1.22 11.67
CA ASP A 62 -7.93 -2.14 12.79
C ASP A 62 -9.33 -2.49 13.26
N THR A 63 -9.58 -3.79 13.42
CA THR A 63 -10.78 -4.33 14.04
C THR A 63 -10.39 -5.10 15.29
N GLU A 64 -11.38 -5.51 16.10
CA GLU A 64 -11.11 -6.36 17.26
C GLU A 64 -10.45 -7.71 16.89
N GLU A 65 -10.63 -8.19 15.66
CA GLU A 65 -10.19 -9.51 15.22
C GLU A 65 -9.03 -9.50 14.23
N ASN A 66 -8.91 -8.45 13.41
CA ASN A 66 -7.91 -8.38 12.35
C ASN A 66 -7.40 -6.95 12.13
N GLU A 67 -6.14 -6.83 11.75
CA GLU A 67 -5.53 -5.63 11.20
C GLU A 67 -5.44 -5.76 9.67
N TRP A 68 -5.90 -4.73 8.97
CA TRP A 68 -5.72 -4.60 7.53
C TRP A 68 -4.83 -3.42 7.21
N MET A 69 -3.83 -3.63 6.36
CA MET A 69 -3.00 -2.54 5.85
C MET A 69 -2.91 -2.61 4.33
N VAL A 70 -3.05 -1.47 3.67
CA VAL A 70 -2.73 -1.32 2.25
C VAL A 70 -1.60 -0.32 2.12
N CYS A 71 -0.51 -0.76 1.49
CA CYS A 71 0.64 0.10 1.20
C CYS A 71 0.69 0.36 -0.30
N MET A 72 0.63 1.62 -0.70
CA MET A 72 0.90 2.08 -2.06
C MET A 72 2.32 2.65 -2.10
N VAL A 73 3.13 2.15 -3.01
CA VAL A 73 4.52 2.60 -3.19
C VAL A 73 4.63 3.35 -4.50
N SER A 74 5.17 4.57 -4.42
CA SER A 74 5.32 5.50 -5.53
C SER A 74 6.77 5.93 -5.71
N ASP A 75 7.15 6.23 -6.94
CA ASP A 75 8.47 6.81 -7.24
C ASP A 75 8.53 8.25 -6.74
N ALA A 76 9.31 8.50 -5.68
CA ALA A 76 9.46 9.82 -5.07
C ALA A 76 10.25 10.80 -5.93
N ASN A 77 10.98 10.31 -6.94
CA ASN A 77 11.78 11.15 -7.84
C ASN A 77 11.01 11.56 -9.11
N ALA A 78 9.84 10.95 -9.36
CA ALA A 78 9.02 11.29 -10.50
C ALA A 78 8.20 12.57 -10.23
N ASN A 79 8.14 13.49 -11.20
CA ASN A 79 7.36 14.75 -11.12
C ASN A 79 5.88 14.61 -10.72
N ALA A 80 5.32 13.40 -10.69
CA ALA A 80 3.93 13.12 -10.35
C ALA A 80 3.76 12.02 -9.28
N ASN A 81 4.81 11.65 -8.54
CA ASN A 81 4.78 10.55 -7.56
C ASN A 81 4.06 9.32 -8.10
N TYR A 82 4.50 8.85 -9.27
CA TYR A 82 3.78 7.83 -10.01
C TYR A 82 3.71 6.53 -9.20
N PRO A 83 2.51 5.98 -8.93
CA PRO A 83 2.37 4.77 -8.12
C PRO A 83 2.87 3.55 -8.90
N LEU A 84 3.83 2.85 -8.31
CA LEU A 84 4.52 1.71 -8.91
C LEU A 84 3.79 0.40 -8.65
N PHE A 85 3.37 0.21 -7.41
CA PHE A 85 2.66 -0.98 -6.97
C PHE A 85 1.90 -0.71 -5.69
N LEU A 86 1.04 -1.66 -5.33
CA LEU A 86 0.44 -1.74 -4.00
C LEU A 86 0.57 -3.16 -3.45
N ILE A 87 0.67 -3.26 -2.14
CA ILE A 87 0.56 -4.52 -1.38
C ILE A 87 -0.56 -4.37 -0.34
N CYS A 88 -1.20 -5.48 0.01
CA CYS A 88 -2.14 -5.54 1.11
C CYS A 88 -1.70 -6.62 2.09
N LEU A 89 -1.66 -6.25 3.36
CA LEU A 89 -1.40 -7.13 4.47
C LEU A 89 -2.69 -7.36 5.26
N LYS A 90 -2.81 -8.57 5.78
CA LYS A 90 -3.78 -8.93 6.81
C LYS A 90 -2.99 -9.53 7.97
N ASP A 91 -3.11 -8.94 9.16
CA ASP A 91 -2.40 -9.37 10.37
C ASP A 91 -0.88 -9.50 10.16
N GLY A 92 -0.30 -8.52 9.45
CA GLY A 92 1.11 -8.50 9.06
C GLY A 92 1.51 -9.43 7.91
N GLU A 93 0.62 -10.33 7.46
CA GLU A 93 0.90 -11.25 6.35
C GLU A 93 0.41 -10.69 5.01
N LYS A 94 1.26 -10.74 3.97
CA LYS A 94 0.87 -10.28 2.64
C LYS A 94 -0.17 -11.20 2.01
N VAL A 95 -1.36 -10.66 1.77
CA VAL A 95 -2.48 -11.35 1.12
C VAL A 95 -2.69 -10.93 -0.32
N TYR A 96 -2.12 -9.80 -0.75
CA TYR A 96 -2.25 -9.31 -2.11
C TYR A 96 -1.09 -8.40 -2.51
N GLU A 97 -0.74 -8.43 -3.80
CA GLU A 97 0.11 -7.44 -4.45
C GLU A 97 -0.37 -7.13 -5.86
N LYS A 98 -0.08 -5.92 -6.33
CA LYS A 98 -0.40 -5.50 -7.69
C LYS A 98 0.62 -4.50 -8.21
N LEU A 99 1.24 -4.84 -9.33
CA LEU A 99 1.99 -3.90 -10.17
C LEU A 99 1.05 -2.90 -10.85
N LEU A 100 1.40 -1.62 -10.80
CA LEU A 100 0.66 -0.53 -11.41
C LEU A 100 1.43 -0.05 -12.64
N LYS A 101 0.95 -0.45 -13.82
CA LYS A 101 1.60 -0.13 -15.09
C LYS A 101 1.40 1.33 -15.46
N LYS A 102 2.50 1.97 -15.85
CA LYS A 102 2.52 3.30 -16.46
C LYS A 102 1.81 3.32 -17.80
#